data_AF-A0A7Z7VMF7-F1
#
_entry.id   AF-A0A7Z7VMF7-F1
#
_cell.length_a   1.000
_cell.length_b   1.000
_cell.length_c   1.000
_cell.angle_alpha   90.00
_cell.angle_beta   90.00
_cell.angle_gamma   90.00
#
_symmetry.space_group_name_H-M   'P 1'
#
loop_
_entity.id
_entity.type
_entity.pdbx_description
1 polymer ?
#
loop_
_entity_poly.entity_id
_entity_poly.type
_entity_poly.pdbx_seq_one_letter_code
_entity_poly.pdbx_strand_id
1 'polypeptide(L)'
;MSALNDFTELHEAIENELKKRVPILSTVALYDPTDIAPGGSFTIKTPAVLIELTEVKPGRAVTGGRIPFKCEFALHCILSTKSPELPLAVRNLAAAVAIVVGYLPEDAQSEFVRTGRQDWGLSERGVECVPVDSINIYPGSFKPKGGNEKAIGFDSMIVTFEQQIHFGPLVIDSPAFLPDEIEIGGQYEVGGSQWS
;
A
#
# COMPACT_ATOMS: atom_id res chain seq x y z
N MET A 1 15.16 14.76 1.50
CA MET A 1 13.96 13.93 1.21
C MET A 1 13.22 13.69 2.52
N SER A 2 11.90 13.84 2.57
CA SER A 2 11.12 13.58 3.79
C SER A 2 10.97 12.06 4.02
N ALA A 3 11.27 11.60 5.23
CA ALA A 3 11.09 10.20 5.62
C ALA A 3 9.67 9.92 6.09
N LEU A 4 9.22 8.67 5.94
CA LEU A 4 8.03 8.17 6.62
C LEU A 4 8.35 8.01 8.12
N ASN A 5 7.55 8.62 9.00
CA ASN A 5 7.76 8.58 10.46
C ASN A 5 6.66 7.83 11.22
N ASP A 6 5.50 7.65 10.60
CA ASP A 6 4.36 6.91 11.13
C ASP A 6 3.56 6.30 9.96
N PHE A 7 2.53 5.52 10.27
CA PHE A 7 1.73 4.82 9.26
C PHE A 7 0.67 5.70 8.58
N THR A 8 0.48 6.95 8.99
CA THR A 8 -0.61 7.83 8.52
C THR A 8 -0.54 8.02 7.01
N GLU A 9 0.62 8.44 6.52
CA GLU A 9 0.81 8.70 5.09
C GLU A 9 0.65 7.43 4.24
N LEU A 10 1.15 6.29 4.74
CA LEU A 10 0.99 5.01 4.06
C LEU A 10 -0.47 4.57 4.02
N HIS A 11 -1.19 4.72 5.14
CA HIS A 11 -2.61 4.39 5.22
C HIS A 11 -3.43 5.23 4.23
N GLU A 12 -3.21 6.55 4.21
CA GLU A 12 -3.85 7.47 3.28
C GLU A 12 -3.54 7.13 1.83
N ALA A 13 -2.28 6.75 1.52
CA ALA A 13 -1.89 6.35 0.18
C ALA A 13 -2.61 5.07 -0.28
N ILE A 14 -2.70 4.05 0.58
CA ILE A 14 -3.46 2.82 0.30
C ILE A 14 -4.94 3.15 0.11
N GLU A 15 -5.53 3.95 1.00
CA GLU A 15 -6.94 4.34 0.94
C GLU A 15 -7.27 5.07 -0.37
N ASN A 16 -6.45 6.06 -0.73
CA ASN A 16 -6.62 6.86 -1.92
C ASN A 16 -6.48 6.02 -3.19
N GLU A 17 -5.49 5.12 -3.24
CA GLU A 17 -5.26 4.27 -4.41
C GLU A 17 -6.41 3.26 -4.61
N LEU A 18 -6.94 2.69 -3.52
CA LEU A 18 -8.12 1.81 -3.58
C LEU A 18 -9.38 2.56 -4.04
N LYS A 19 -9.64 3.75 -3.49
CA LYS A 19 -10.79 4.58 -3.93
C LYS A 19 -10.68 4.97 -5.39
N LYS A 20 -9.47 5.30 -5.85
CA LYS A 20 -9.19 5.69 -7.23
C LYS A 20 -9.39 4.52 -8.20
N ARG A 21 -8.91 3.33 -7.87
CA ARG A 21 -8.88 2.17 -8.80
C ARG A 21 -10.05 1.22 -8.65
N VAL A 22 -10.80 1.31 -7.55
CA VAL A 22 -12.01 0.52 -7.30
C VAL A 22 -13.16 1.47 -6.95
N PRO A 23 -13.66 2.28 -7.91
CA PRO A 23 -14.60 3.37 -7.65
C PRO A 23 -15.98 2.93 -7.17
N ILE A 24 -16.28 1.62 -7.18
CA ILE A 24 -17.51 1.06 -6.60
C ILE A 24 -17.47 1.02 -5.06
N LEU A 25 -16.30 1.20 -4.44
CA LEU A 25 -16.15 1.24 -2.98
C LEU A 25 -16.85 2.47 -2.41
N SER A 26 -17.84 2.23 -1.55
CA SER A 26 -18.51 3.28 -0.77
C SER A 26 -17.73 3.65 0.49
N THR A 27 -16.92 2.72 1.01
CA THR A 27 -16.08 2.92 2.19
C THR A 27 -14.70 2.31 1.98
N VAL A 28 -13.66 3.10 2.24
CA VAL A 28 -12.30 2.59 2.48
C VAL A 28 -11.82 3.32 3.73
N ALA A 29 -11.47 2.58 4.78
CA ALA A 29 -11.17 3.15 6.09
C ALA A 29 -10.30 2.20 6.93
N LEU A 30 -9.77 2.70 8.04
CA LEU A 30 -9.14 1.88 9.09
C LEU A 30 -10.14 0.87 9.68
N TYR A 31 -9.67 -0.35 9.93
CA TYR A 31 -10.38 -1.30 10.77
C TYR A 31 -10.23 -0.87 12.24
N ASP A 32 -11.31 -0.35 12.83
CA ASP A 32 -11.38 0.02 14.24
C ASP A 32 -12.32 -0.92 15.02
N PRO A 33 -11.79 -1.84 15.83
CA PRO A 33 -12.62 -2.72 16.65
C PRO A 33 -13.19 -2.04 17.90
N THR A 34 -12.74 -0.82 18.24
CA THR A 34 -13.13 -0.10 19.46
C THR A 34 -14.48 0.62 19.34
N ASP A 35 -14.91 0.92 18.11
CA ASP A 35 -16.23 1.46 17.80
C ASP A 35 -17.38 0.45 18.01
N ILE A 36 -17.04 -0.82 18.27
CA ILE A 36 -18.01 -1.87 18.57
C ILE A 36 -18.27 -1.90 20.09
N ALA A 37 -19.08 -0.94 20.57
CA ALA A 37 -19.58 -0.98 21.94
C ALA A 37 -20.37 -2.29 22.20
N PRO A 38 -20.30 -2.89 23.39
CA PRO A 38 -21.13 -4.05 23.73
C PRO A 38 -22.63 -3.71 23.55
N GLY A 39 -23.28 -4.34 22.58
CA GLY A 39 -24.69 -4.08 22.24
C GLY A 39 -24.93 -2.88 21.30
N GLY A 40 -23.88 -2.20 20.83
CA GLY A 40 -23.96 -1.17 19.81
C GLY A 40 -24.03 -1.75 18.39
N SER A 41 -24.73 -1.06 17.48
CA SER A 41 -24.71 -1.37 16.05
C SER A 41 -23.72 -0.44 15.34
N PHE A 42 -22.67 -1.00 14.75
CA PHE A 42 -21.81 -0.27 13.82
C PHE A 42 -22.38 -0.38 12.40
N THR A 43 -22.38 0.72 11.64
CA THR A 43 -22.90 0.75 10.26
C THR A 43 -21.79 1.08 9.27
N ILE A 44 -21.56 0.19 8.32
CA ILE A 44 -20.62 0.38 7.22
C ILE A 44 -21.41 0.49 5.91
N LYS A 45 -21.06 1.47 5.06
CA LYS A 45 -21.63 1.55 3.70
C LYS A 45 -20.88 0.60 2.78
N THR A 46 -21.54 -0.45 2.31
CA THR A 46 -20.97 -1.43 1.38
C THR A 46 -21.23 -1.06 -0.09
N PRO A 47 -20.33 -1.36 -1.05
CA PRO A 47 -19.09 -2.13 -0.90
C PRO A 47 -18.03 -1.42 -0.07
N ALA A 48 -17.34 -2.16 0.80
CA ALA A 48 -16.39 -1.60 1.74
C ALA A 48 -15.07 -2.38 1.78
N VAL A 49 -13.98 -1.68 2.07
CA VAL A 49 -12.68 -2.24 2.44
C VAL A 49 -12.22 -1.62 3.74
N LEU A 50 -11.96 -2.45 4.75
CA LEU A 50 -11.34 -1.98 6.01
C LEU A 50 -9.87 -2.43 6.05
N ILE A 51 -8.96 -1.51 6.32
CA ILE A 51 -7.52 -1.73 6.33
C ILE A 51 -7.07 -1.98 7.77
N GLU A 52 -6.45 -3.13 8.01
CA GLU A 52 -5.88 -3.53 9.29
C GLU A 52 -4.38 -3.79 9.12
N LEU A 53 -3.56 -3.33 10.07
CA LEU A 53 -2.18 -3.75 10.23
C LEU A 53 -2.16 -4.90 11.25
N THR A 54 -2.01 -6.13 10.77
CA THR A 54 -2.17 -7.34 11.61
C THR A 54 -0.90 -7.67 12.38
N GLU A 55 0.26 -7.40 11.80
CA GLU A 55 1.54 -7.71 12.43
C GLU A 55 2.66 -6.79 11.96
N VAL A 56 3.62 -6.50 12.86
CA VAL A 56 4.85 -5.77 12.56
C VAL A 56 6.03 -6.57 13.12
N LYS A 57 6.92 -7.02 12.24
CA LYS A 57 8.14 -7.77 12.56
C LYS A 57 9.39 -6.96 12.18
N PRO A 58 10.57 -7.24 12.78
CA PRO A 58 11.82 -6.68 12.28
C PRO A 58 12.00 -6.97 10.78
N GLY A 59 12.33 -5.92 10.02
CA GLY A 59 12.60 -6.00 8.57
C GLY A 59 14.08 -6.11 8.25
N ARG A 60 14.41 -6.10 6.96
CA ARG A 60 15.77 -6.17 6.45
C ARG A 60 16.40 -4.78 6.41
N ALA A 61 17.55 -4.61 7.06
CA ALA A 61 18.28 -3.35 7.07
C ALA A 61 19.04 -3.11 5.75
N VAL A 62 18.36 -2.51 4.76
CA VAL A 62 18.96 -2.11 3.46
C VAL A 62 19.12 -0.59 3.29
N THR A 63 18.83 0.18 4.34
CA THR A 63 18.93 1.65 4.33
C THR A 63 19.92 2.14 5.36
N GLY A 64 20.70 3.17 5.02
CA GLY A 64 21.71 3.76 5.91
C GLY A 64 21.12 4.63 7.02
N GLY A 65 20.29 4.07 7.91
CA GLY A 65 19.80 4.76 9.10
C GLY A 65 18.33 4.56 9.45
N ARG A 66 17.50 4.18 8.47
CA ARG A 66 16.08 3.91 8.72
C ARG A 66 15.90 2.58 9.44
N ILE A 67 14.87 2.50 10.29
CA ILE A 67 14.48 1.29 11.01
C ILE A 67 13.53 0.48 10.10
N PRO A 68 13.91 -0.73 9.68
CA PRO A 68 13.08 -1.55 8.80
C PRO A 68 12.09 -2.39 9.60
N PHE A 69 10.84 -2.41 9.14
CA PHE A 69 9.82 -3.37 9.58
C PHE A 69 9.25 -4.13 8.40
N LYS A 70 8.97 -5.42 8.62
CA LYS A 70 8.11 -6.23 7.75
C LYS A 70 6.70 -6.16 8.32
N CYS A 71 5.81 -5.51 7.62
CA CYS A 71 4.43 -5.28 8.02
C CYS A 71 3.50 -6.23 7.27
N GLU A 72 2.57 -6.83 7.98
CA GLU A 72 1.48 -7.62 7.41
C GLU A 72 0.19 -6.81 7.50
N PHE A 73 -0.47 -6.65 6.36
CA PHE A 73 -1.74 -5.94 6.25
C PHE A 73 -2.86 -6.92 5.88
N ALA A 74 -4.07 -6.62 6.37
CA ALA A 74 -5.30 -7.28 5.98
C ALA A 74 -6.33 -6.25 5.49
N LEU A 75 -6.83 -6.43 4.27
CA LEU A 75 -7.94 -5.67 3.70
C LEU A 75 -9.21 -6.51 3.76
N HIS A 76 -10.12 -6.13 4.65
CA HIS A 76 -11.42 -6.77 4.83
C HIS A 76 -12.40 -6.26 3.77
N CYS A 77 -12.62 -7.04 2.72
CA CYS A 77 -13.55 -6.73 1.64
C CYS A 77 -14.97 -7.18 2.03
N ILE A 78 -15.89 -6.25 2.20
CA ILE A 78 -17.22 -6.48 2.79
C ILE A 78 -18.33 -6.07 1.82
N LEU A 79 -19.30 -6.96 1.60
CA LEU A 79 -20.51 -6.71 0.83
C LEU A 79 -21.76 -7.05 1.62
N SER A 80 -22.79 -6.21 1.54
CA SER A 80 -24.09 -6.52 2.15
C SER A 80 -24.80 -7.66 1.41
N THR A 81 -25.61 -8.44 2.13
CA THR A 81 -26.50 -9.49 1.57
C THR A 81 -27.53 -8.99 0.56
N LYS A 82 -27.71 -7.67 0.44
CA LYS A 82 -28.49 -7.04 -0.64
C LYS A 82 -27.82 -7.15 -2.02
N SER A 83 -26.56 -7.56 -2.08
CA SER A 83 -25.82 -7.73 -3.34
C SER A 83 -26.31 -8.99 -4.07
N PRO A 84 -26.57 -8.92 -5.39
CA PRO A 84 -26.87 -10.11 -6.18
C PRO A 84 -25.65 -11.04 -6.21
N GLU A 85 -25.89 -12.36 -6.18
CA GLU A 85 -24.82 -13.37 -6.24
C GLU A 85 -23.70 -13.13 -5.21
N LEU A 86 -24.09 -12.76 -3.98
CA LEU A 86 -23.19 -12.29 -2.91
C LEU A 86 -21.85 -13.06 -2.78
N PRO A 87 -21.82 -14.41 -2.74
CA PRO A 87 -20.57 -15.13 -2.58
C PRO A 87 -19.60 -14.94 -3.76
N LEU A 88 -20.12 -14.81 -4.98
CA LEU A 88 -19.32 -14.52 -6.16
C LEU A 88 -18.92 -13.04 -6.20
N ALA A 89 -19.85 -12.15 -5.87
CA ALA A 89 -19.61 -10.71 -5.84
C ALA A 89 -18.49 -10.33 -4.87
N VAL A 90 -18.45 -10.92 -3.67
CA VAL A 90 -17.42 -10.61 -2.66
C VAL A 90 -16.05 -11.16 -3.04
N ARG A 91 -16.00 -12.33 -3.70
CA ARG A 91 -14.76 -12.87 -4.27
C ARG A 91 -14.21 -11.99 -5.39
N ASN A 92 -15.08 -11.50 -6.26
CA ASN A 92 -14.70 -10.57 -7.32
C ASN A 92 -14.22 -9.23 -6.77
N LEU A 93 -14.85 -8.73 -5.70
CA LEU A 93 -14.37 -7.54 -5.00
C LEU A 93 -12.94 -7.76 -4.44
N ALA A 94 -12.71 -8.86 -3.74
CA ALA A 94 -11.39 -9.19 -3.21
C ALA A 94 -10.34 -9.38 -4.31
N ALA A 95 -10.70 -10.02 -5.43
CA ALA A 95 -9.82 -10.14 -6.59
C ALA A 95 -9.43 -8.77 -7.15
N ALA A 96 -10.39 -7.84 -7.29
CA ALA A 96 -10.12 -6.48 -7.75
C ALA A 96 -9.19 -5.72 -6.78
N VAL A 97 -9.42 -5.85 -5.47
CA VAL A 97 -8.55 -5.26 -4.43
C VAL A 97 -7.14 -5.86 -4.49
N ALA A 98 -7.00 -7.18 -4.63
CA ALA A 98 -5.71 -7.85 -4.73
C ALA A 98 -4.90 -7.40 -5.97
N ILE A 99 -5.57 -7.14 -7.10
CA ILE A 99 -4.92 -6.57 -8.28
C ILE A 99 -4.36 -5.17 -7.98
N VAL A 100 -5.10 -4.33 -7.25
CA VAL A 100 -4.61 -2.99 -6.84
C VAL A 100 -3.43 -3.10 -5.89
N VAL A 101 -3.46 -4.04 -4.95
CA VAL A 101 -2.38 -4.30 -3.99
C VAL A 101 -1.11 -4.80 -4.68
N GLY A 102 -1.24 -5.66 -5.69
CA GLY A 102 -0.07 -6.25 -6.35
C GLY A 102 0.53 -5.41 -7.45
N TYR A 103 -0.26 -4.64 -8.18
CA TYR A 103 0.15 -4.07 -9.47
C TYR A 103 -0.20 -2.61 -9.61
N LEU A 104 0.62 -1.87 -10.35
CA LEU A 104 0.34 -0.52 -10.82
C LEU A 104 -0.41 -0.55 -12.17
N PRO A 105 -1.12 0.52 -12.56
CA PRO A 105 -1.73 0.61 -13.90
C PRO A 105 -0.73 0.40 -15.05
N GLU A 106 0.52 0.82 -14.88
CA GLU A 106 1.59 0.68 -15.88
C GLU A 106 2.05 -0.78 -16.03
N ASP A 107 1.84 -1.63 -15.01
CA ASP A 107 2.12 -3.06 -15.08
C ASP A 107 1.19 -3.76 -16.08
N ALA A 108 -0.02 -3.24 -16.30
CA ALA A 108 -0.98 -3.79 -17.26
C ALA A 108 -0.54 -3.64 -18.74
N GLN A 109 0.53 -2.89 -19.02
CA GLN A 109 1.08 -2.72 -20.37
C GLN A 109 2.02 -3.86 -20.80
N SER A 110 2.36 -4.78 -19.88
CA SER A 110 3.19 -5.96 -20.17
C SER A 110 2.37 -7.24 -19.98
N GLU A 111 2.41 -8.15 -20.94
CA GLU A 111 1.78 -9.48 -20.83
C GLU A 111 2.40 -10.34 -19.72
N PHE A 112 3.64 -10.04 -19.32
CA PHE A 112 4.35 -10.76 -18.26
C PHE A 112 5.00 -9.77 -17.30
N VAL A 113 4.40 -9.60 -16.13
CA VAL A 113 4.98 -8.84 -15.02
C VAL A 113 5.50 -9.84 -14.00
N ARG A 114 6.83 -9.93 -13.88
CA ARG A 114 7.46 -10.88 -12.94
C ARG A 114 7.48 -10.37 -11.51
N THR A 115 7.37 -9.05 -11.32
CA THR A 115 7.44 -8.39 -10.02
C THR A 115 6.47 -7.21 -10.03
N GLY A 116 5.45 -7.26 -9.17
CA GLY A 116 4.58 -6.12 -8.91
C GLY A 116 5.38 -4.94 -8.37
N ARG A 117 5.02 -3.71 -8.77
CA ARG A 117 5.74 -2.49 -8.40
C ARG A 117 4.99 -1.61 -7.39
N GLN A 118 3.91 -2.10 -6.81
CA GLN A 118 3.08 -1.31 -5.90
C GLN A 118 3.86 -0.89 -4.65
N ASP A 119 4.18 0.39 -4.55
CA ASP A 119 4.83 1.05 -3.41
C ASP A 119 3.99 2.22 -2.89
N TRP A 120 2.78 2.39 -3.42
CA TRP A 120 1.83 3.46 -3.11
C TRP A 120 2.35 4.87 -3.45
N GLY A 121 3.37 4.97 -4.31
CA GLY A 121 4.07 6.22 -4.61
C GLY A 121 5.00 6.69 -3.49
N LEU A 122 5.39 5.78 -2.58
CA LEU A 122 6.15 6.09 -1.37
C LEU A 122 7.55 5.45 -1.33
N SER A 123 8.08 4.93 -2.46
CA SER A 123 9.43 4.33 -2.51
C SER A 123 10.53 5.25 -1.98
N GLU A 124 10.57 6.52 -2.40
CA GLU A 124 11.57 7.48 -1.91
C GLU A 124 11.46 7.73 -0.40
N ARG A 125 10.26 7.55 0.17
CA ARG A 125 9.96 7.70 1.60
C ARG A 125 10.26 6.46 2.43
N GLY A 126 10.59 5.33 1.79
CA GLY A 126 11.03 4.10 2.47
C GLY A 126 10.08 2.93 2.40
N VAL A 127 9.12 2.93 1.49
CA VAL A 127 8.20 1.81 1.27
C VAL A 127 8.72 0.94 0.13
N GLU A 128 9.09 -0.31 0.41
CA GLU A 128 9.45 -1.27 -0.65
C GLU A 128 8.19 -1.72 -1.41
N CYS A 129 8.34 -2.18 -2.66
CA CYS A 129 7.22 -2.74 -3.41
C CYS A 129 6.62 -3.97 -2.71
N VAL A 130 5.30 -4.15 -2.81
CA VAL A 130 4.59 -5.35 -2.33
C VAL A 130 5.11 -6.59 -3.10
N PRO A 131 5.63 -7.63 -2.42
CA PRO A 131 5.92 -8.91 -3.05
C PRO A 131 4.61 -9.59 -3.45
N VAL A 132 4.40 -9.81 -4.75
CA VAL A 132 3.15 -10.38 -5.28
C VAL A 132 2.86 -11.77 -4.71
N ASP A 133 3.90 -12.55 -4.42
CA ASP A 133 3.81 -13.87 -3.81
C ASP A 133 3.43 -13.85 -2.31
N SER A 134 3.42 -12.68 -1.68
CA SER A 134 2.88 -12.49 -0.33
C SER A 134 1.36 -12.25 -0.30
N ILE A 135 0.74 -11.99 -1.47
CA ILE A 135 -0.67 -11.64 -1.56
C ILE A 135 -1.54 -12.90 -1.45
N ASN A 136 -2.41 -12.94 -0.45
CA ASN A 136 -3.33 -14.05 -0.22
C ASN A 136 -4.77 -13.56 -0.19
N ILE A 137 -5.71 -14.39 -0.65
CA ILE A 137 -7.14 -14.14 -0.56
C ILE A 137 -7.81 -15.34 0.11
N TYR A 138 -8.55 -15.09 1.18
CA TYR A 138 -9.28 -16.15 1.89
C TYR A 138 -10.59 -15.64 2.49
N PRO A 139 -11.56 -16.53 2.81
CA PRO A 139 -12.82 -16.13 3.42
C PRO A 139 -12.62 -15.41 4.75
N GLY A 140 -13.34 -14.31 4.96
CA GLY A 140 -13.31 -13.60 6.23
C GLY A 140 -14.00 -14.41 7.33
N SER A 141 -13.36 -14.50 8.49
CA SER A 141 -13.96 -15.09 9.69
C SER A 141 -14.54 -13.99 10.58
N PHE A 142 -15.65 -13.37 10.17
CA PHE A 142 -16.36 -12.50 11.10
C PHE A 142 -17.19 -13.36 12.06
N LYS A 143 -16.75 -13.47 13.32
CA LYS A 143 -17.47 -14.17 14.39
C LYS A 143 -18.26 -13.16 15.22
N PRO A 144 -19.53 -12.86 14.92
CA PRO A 144 -20.35 -12.12 15.87
C PRO A 144 -20.50 -13.01 17.11
N LYS A 145 -20.29 -12.44 18.30
CA LYS A 145 -20.57 -13.17 19.54
C LYS A 145 -22.04 -13.60 19.52
N GLY A 146 -22.31 -14.91 19.58
CA GLY A 146 -23.66 -15.42 19.89
C GLY A 146 -24.33 -16.37 18.90
N GLY A 147 -23.63 -16.96 17.94
CA GLY A 147 -24.10 -18.19 17.29
C GLY A 147 -25.30 -18.04 16.32
N ASN A 148 -24.99 -17.67 15.08
CA ASN A 148 -25.47 -18.35 13.87
C ASN A 148 -24.77 -17.70 12.68
N GLU A 149 -23.79 -18.40 12.11
CA GLU A 149 -22.88 -17.93 11.05
C GLU A 149 -23.58 -17.53 9.73
N LYS A 150 -24.89 -17.78 9.61
CA LYS A 150 -25.69 -17.51 8.40
C LYS A 150 -26.58 -16.25 8.47
N ALA A 151 -26.52 -15.47 9.55
CA ALA A 151 -27.49 -14.41 9.83
C ALA A 151 -26.88 -13.03 10.12
N ILE A 152 -25.79 -12.67 9.43
CA ILE A 152 -25.24 -11.32 9.48
C ILE A 152 -25.40 -10.76 8.09
N GLY A 153 -25.96 -9.56 7.94
CA GLY A 153 -26.40 -8.98 6.67
C GLY A 153 -25.30 -8.64 5.67
N PHE A 154 -24.17 -9.36 5.66
CA PHE A 154 -23.03 -9.21 4.77
C PHE A 154 -22.25 -10.53 4.58
N ASP A 155 -21.38 -10.57 3.57
CA ASP A 155 -20.33 -11.57 3.35
C ASP A 155 -18.98 -10.86 3.22
N SER A 156 -17.87 -11.57 3.47
CA SER A 156 -16.53 -10.96 3.46
C SER A 156 -15.43 -11.89 2.96
N MET A 157 -14.45 -11.29 2.30
CA MET A 157 -13.18 -11.91 1.93
C MET A 157 -12.05 -11.02 2.46
N ILE A 158 -10.92 -11.62 2.85
CA ILE A 158 -9.76 -10.90 3.34
C ILE A 158 -8.66 -11.04 2.30
N VAL A 159 -8.08 -9.90 1.90
CA VAL A 159 -6.85 -9.82 1.11
C VAL A 159 -5.72 -9.48 2.06
N THR A 160 -4.72 -10.35 2.22
CA THR A 160 -3.52 -10.02 3.00
C THR A 160 -2.31 -9.86 2.11
N PHE A 161 -1.35 -9.07 2.56
CA PHE A 161 -0.06 -8.90 1.91
C PHE A 161 1.01 -8.48 2.93
N GLU A 162 2.27 -8.78 2.62
CA GLU A 162 3.41 -8.31 3.40
C GLU A 162 4.08 -7.15 2.66
N GLN A 163 4.65 -6.20 3.41
CA GLN A 163 5.43 -5.11 2.82
C GLN A 163 6.52 -4.64 3.77
N GLN A 164 7.71 -4.33 3.23
CA GLN A 164 8.79 -3.74 4.02
C GLN A 164 8.69 -2.22 4.02
N ILE A 165 8.78 -1.64 5.22
CA ILE A 165 8.68 -0.21 5.45
C ILE A 165 9.85 0.24 6.31
N HIS A 166 10.52 1.30 5.89
CA HIS A 166 11.72 1.83 6.49
C HIS A 166 11.43 3.19 7.12
N PHE A 167 11.33 3.24 8.45
CA PHE A 167 10.97 4.44 9.19
C PHE A 167 12.17 5.30 9.59
N GLY A 168 11.94 6.61 9.63
CA GLY A 168 12.90 7.60 10.11
C GLY A 168 13.89 8.08 9.04
N PRO A 169 14.71 9.08 9.38
CA PRO A 169 15.66 9.68 8.45
C PRO A 169 16.81 8.73 8.11
N LEU A 170 17.50 9.02 7.00
CA LEU A 170 18.82 8.45 6.77
C LEU A 170 19.80 9.06 7.78
N VAL A 171 20.76 8.27 8.26
CA VAL A 171 21.83 8.72 9.17
C VAL A 171 22.87 9.56 8.41
N ILE A 172 22.99 9.34 7.10
CA ILE A 172 23.84 10.16 6.23
C ILE A 172 22.92 10.99 5.34
N ASP A 173 22.69 12.25 5.71
CA ASP A 173 22.41 13.27 4.72
C ASP A 173 23.72 13.56 3.97
N SER A 174 23.65 13.78 2.64
CA SER A 174 24.82 14.18 1.85
C SER A 174 25.54 15.30 2.58
N PRO A 175 26.82 15.13 2.95
CA PRO A 175 27.46 16.13 3.76
C PRO A 175 27.61 17.40 2.93
N ALA A 176 27.25 18.54 3.55
CA ALA A 176 27.18 19.87 2.92
C ALA A 176 28.51 20.39 2.31
N PHE A 177 29.57 19.59 2.33
CA PHE A 177 30.87 19.91 1.72
C PHE A 177 30.98 19.44 0.25
N LEU A 178 30.03 18.65 -0.25
CA LEU A 178 30.02 18.24 -1.65
C LEU A 178 29.30 19.32 -2.46
N PRO A 179 29.98 20.08 -3.33
CA PRO A 179 29.34 21.09 -4.16
C PRO A 179 28.41 20.44 -5.18
N ASP A 180 27.19 20.97 -5.31
CA ASP A 180 26.15 20.48 -6.22
C ASP A 180 26.39 20.87 -7.69
N GLU A 181 27.23 21.90 -7.92
CA GLU A 181 27.55 22.43 -9.23
C GLU A 181 29.05 22.65 -9.37
N ILE A 182 29.61 22.29 -10.53
CA ILE A 182 30.95 22.67 -10.95
C ILE A 182 30.84 23.55 -12.19
N GLU A 183 31.41 24.75 -12.15
CA GLU A 183 31.54 25.61 -13.32
C GLU A 183 32.88 25.33 -14.00
N ILE A 184 32.85 24.63 -15.14
CA ILE A 184 34.06 24.35 -15.94
C ILE A 184 34.25 25.47 -16.95
N GLY A 185 35.09 26.44 -16.62
CA GLY A 185 35.54 27.48 -17.55
C GLY A 185 36.60 26.95 -18.52
N GLY A 186 36.25 26.81 -19.80
CA GLY A 186 37.21 26.56 -20.87
C GLY A 186 37.68 27.86 -21.51
N GLN A 187 38.98 28.16 -21.45
CA GLN A 187 39.57 29.13 -22.37
C GLN A 187 39.82 28.45 -23.71
N TYR A 188 39.11 28.88 -24.75
CA TYR A 188 39.51 28.57 -26.12
C TYR A 188 40.68 29.49 -26.49
N GLU A 189 41.91 28.99 -26.41
CA GLU A 189 42.99 29.58 -27.21
C GLU A 189 42.74 29.22 -28.67
N VAL A 190 42.10 30.15 -29.40
CA VAL A 190 42.13 30.11 -30.87
C VAL A 190 43.53 30.54 -31.28
N GLY A 191 44.41 29.58 -31.51
CA GLY A 191 45.69 29.80 -32.17
C GLY A 191 45.45 30.43 -33.54
N GLY A 192 45.66 31.74 -33.65
CA GLY A 192 45.60 32.45 -34.92
C GLY A 192 46.65 31.90 -35.88
N SER A 193 46.19 31.33 -37.00
CA SER A 193 47.06 30.96 -38.10
C SER A 193 47.67 32.23 -38.72
N GLN A 194 48.92 32.53 -38.38
CA GLN A 194 49.74 33.41 -39.20
C GLN A 194 50.15 32.62 -40.44
N TRP A 195 49.50 32.93 -41.57
CA TRP A 195 50.04 32.67 -42.89
C TRP A 195 51.15 33.68 -43.15
N SER A 196 52.37 33.18 -43.34
CA SER A 196 53.50 33.88 -43.97
C SER A 196 54.11 32.96 -45.01
#